data_AF-W2CKX9-F1
#
_entry.id   AF-W2CKX9-F1
#
_cell.length_a   1.000
_cell.length_b   1.000
_cell.length_c   1.000
_cell.angle_alpha   90.00
_cell.angle_beta   90.00
_cell.angle_gamma   90.00
#
_symmetry.space_group_name_H-M   'P 1'
#
loop_
_entity.id
_entity.type
_entity.pdbx_description
1 polymer ?
#
loop_
_entity_poly.entity_id
_entity_poly.type
_entity_poly.pdbx_seq_one_letter_code
_entity_poly.pdbx_strand_id
1 'polypeptide(L)'
;MERFELHIEAESRIRWKVYVRFGGEFSKTDHSNMARRRLLSLHYKFPDLSEIAYNHLRQHLDAYPVKPQFFVINFDDPRRSHRCNPIHPDFMTDISDAYEAAYTIMLNLNKSWVQKQGDFFVESPIILLAAIIWFLRIYEGGRYCTFPHAVEFLNRPYAQIFPILTSYDELANYLSPFMDAWEGNAQDQLQVRP
;
A
#
# COMPACT_ATOMS: atom_id res chain seq x y z
N MET A 1 -39.64 -6.50 -30.06
CA MET A 1 -38.83 -5.44 -29.43
C MET A 1 -38.64 -5.87 -27.98
N GLU A 2 -37.58 -6.64 -27.72
CA GLU A 2 -37.36 -7.23 -26.40
C GLU A 2 -37.00 -6.13 -25.40
N ARG A 3 -37.84 -5.97 -24.37
CA ARG A 3 -37.48 -5.23 -23.17
C ARG A 3 -36.65 -6.16 -22.30
N PHE A 4 -35.38 -5.81 -22.10
CA PHE A 4 -34.58 -6.41 -21.05
C PHE A 4 -35.01 -5.79 -19.72
N GLU A 5 -35.91 -6.45 -19.00
CA GLU A 5 -36.13 -6.18 -17.58
C GLU A 5 -34.98 -6.83 -16.79
N LEU A 6 -34.22 -5.99 -16.07
CA LEU A 6 -33.19 -6.46 -15.15
C LEU A 6 -33.90 -6.93 -13.87
N HIS A 7 -34.14 -8.23 -13.79
CA HIS A 7 -34.60 -8.87 -12.56
C HIS A 7 -33.50 -8.77 -11.50
N ILE A 8 -33.58 -7.74 -10.66
CA ILE A 8 -32.88 -7.71 -9.39
C ILE A 8 -33.72 -8.56 -8.44
N GLU A 9 -33.36 -9.85 -8.31
CA GLU A 9 -33.76 -10.64 -7.15
C GLU A 9 -33.00 -10.08 -5.94
N ALA A 10 -33.53 -8.99 -5.36
CA ALA A 10 -33.24 -8.65 -3.99
C ALA A 10 -34.00 -9.64 -3.11
N GLU A 11 -33.49 -10.85 -2.96
CA GLU A 11 -34.01 -11.83 -2.02
C GLU A 11 -32.85 -12.69 -1.52
N SER A 12 -32.83 -13.21 -0.31
CA SER A 12 -33.77 -13.19 0.80
C SER A 12 -33.00 -13.83 1.95
N ARG A 13 -33.35 -13.47 3.19
CA ARG A 13 -32.89 -14.17 4.39
C ARG A 13 -33.42 -15.61 4.36
N ILE A 14 -32.62 -16.55 3.86
CA ILE A 14 -32.86 -17.98 4.06
C ILE A 14 -31.71 -18.52 4.93
N ARG A 15 -32.03 -18.79 6.20
CA ARG A 15 -31.23 -19.60 7.14
C ARG A 15 -29.75 -19.18 7.29
N TRP A 16 -29.53 -18.02 7.92
CA TRP A 16 -28.28 -17.73 8.65
C TRP A 16 -26.99 -17.67 7.82
N LYS A 17 -27.04 -17.28 6.54
CA LYS A 17 -25.84 -17.08 5.71
C LYS A 17 -25.97 -15.84 4.82
N VAL A 18 -24.89 -15.07 4.75
CA VAL A 18 -24.73 -13.90 3.87
C VAL A 18 -23.74 -14.26 2.77
N TYR A 19 -24.06 -13.87 1.53
CA TYR A 19 -23.26 -14.15 0.34
C TYR A 19 -22.73 -12.82 -0.22
N VAL A 20 -21.42 -12.74 -0.49
CA VAL A 20 -20.82 -11.62 -1.24
C VAL A 20 -20.33 -12.18 -2.58
N ARG A 21 -20.79 -11.58 -3.68
CA ARG A 21 -20.51 -12.06 -5.04
C ARG A 21 -19.35 -11.30 -5.65
N PHE A 22 -18.31 -12.01 -6.07
CA PHE A 22 -17.28 -11.50 -6.97
C PHE A 22 -17.20 -12.43 -8.19
N GLY A 23 -17.28 -11.88 -9.40
CA GLY A 23 -16.84 -12.54 -10.63
C GLY A 23 -17.47 -13.90 -11.00
N GLY A 24 -18.51 -14.38 -10.32
CA GLY A 24 -19.17 -15.66 -10.62
C GLY A 24 -18.79 -16.82 -9.70
N GLU A 25 -17.89 -16.66 -8.75
CA GLU A 25 -17.56 -17.70 -7.75
C GLU A 25 -18.09 -17.36 -6.35
N PHE A 26 -18.48 -18.41 -5.61
CA PHE A 26 -19.13 -18.30 -4.31
C PHE A 26 -18.11 -18.52 -3.17
N SER A 27 -18.02 -17.56 -2.24
CA SER A 27 -17.35 -17.78 -0.95
C SER A 27 -18.37 -17.69 0.19
N LYS A 28 -18.48 -18.78 0.97
CA LYS A 28 -19.40 -18.93 2.11
C LYS A 28 -18.65 -18.55 3.38
N THR A 29 -19.10 -17.50 4.09
CA THR A 29 -18.52 -17.11 5.38
C THR A 29 -19.52 -17.30 6.51
N ASP A 30 -19.00 -17.74 7.67
CA ASP A 30 -19.79 -18.04 8.88
C ASP A 30 -19.96 -16.79 9.78
N HIS A 31 -21.02 -16.76 10.59
CA HIS A 31 -21.45 -15.62 11.40
C HIS A 31 -20.41 -15.13 12.42
N SER A 32 -19.45 -15.98 12.82
CA SER A 32 -18.33 -15.58 13.70
C SER A 32 -17.44 -14.49 13.08
N ASN A 33 -17.50 -14.29 11.76
CA ASN A 33 -16.76 -13.26 11.03
C ASN A 33 -17.55 -11.96 10.75
N MET A 34 -18.79 -11.82 11.24
CA MET A 34 -19.60 -10.59 11.14
C MET A 34 -19.10 -9.42 12.02
N ALA A 35 -17.93 -9.56 12.66
CA ALA A 35 -17.21 -8.45 13.28
C ALA A 35 -16.35 -7.64 12.29
N ARG A 36 -16.55 -7.78 10.97
CA ARG A 36 -15.84 -6.95 10.00
C ARG A 36 -16.45 -5.54 9.98
N ARG A 37 -15.82 -4.63 10.75
CA ARG A 37 -16.10 -3.18 10.79
C ARG A 37 -15.83 -2.46 9.45
N ARG A 38 -15.39 -3.17 8.41
CA ARG A 38 -14.95 -2.62 7.12
C ARG A 38 -15.31 -3.59 5.98
N LEU A 39 -15.83 -3.05 4.89
CA LEU A 39 -16.07 -3.75 3.62
C LEU A 39 -15.15 -3.14 2.56
N LEU A 40 -14.35 -3.97 1.89
CA LEU A 40 -13.53 -3.56 0.74
C LEU A 40 -14.24 -4.00 -0.55
N SER A 41 -14.46 -3.06 -1.47
CA SER A 41 -15.06 -3.34 -2.78
C SER A 41 -14.20 -2.74 -3.89
N LEU A 42 -13.87 -3.55 -4.90
CA LEU A 42 -13.09 -3.15 -6.07
C LEU A 42 -14.05 -2.94 -7.24
N HIS A 43 -14.17 -1.72 -7.72
CA HIS A 43 -15.08 -1.36 -8.81
C HIS A 43 -14.29 -0.98 -10.07
N TYR A 44 -14.51 -1.71 -11.17
CA TYR A 44 -13.89 -1.43 -12.47
C TYR A 44 -14.65 -0.36 -13.30
N LYS A 45 -15.86 0.03 -12.86
CA LYS A 45 -16.71 1.04 -13.52
C LYS A 45 -17.17 2.09 -12.51
N PHE A 46 -16.32 3.08 -12.30
CA PHE A 46 -16.64 4.24 -11.47
C PHE A 46 -17.32 5.33 -12.34
N PRO A 47 -18.41 5.99 -11.88
CA PRO A 47 -18.98 5.92 -10.53
C PRO A 47 -20.17 4.97 -10.37
N ASP A 48 -20.69 4.35 -11.44
CA ASP A 48 -22.00 3.66 -11.46
C ASP A 48 -22.26 2.74 -10.25
N LEU A 49 -21.39 1.76 -10.01
CA LEU A 49 -21.56 0.83 -8.90
C LEU A 49 -21.30 1.47 -7.53
N SER A 50 -20.40 2.47 -7.49
CA SER A 50 -20.10 3.21 -6.26
C SER A 50 -21.27 4.09 -5.83
N GLU A 51 -22.01 4.67 -6.77
CA GLU A 51 -23.22 5.45 -6.48
C GLU A 51 -24.34 4.57 -5.92
N ILE A 52 -24.58 3.41 -6.53
CA ILE A 52 -25.57 2.44 -6.02
C ILE A 52 -25.19 2.00 -4.60
N ALA A 53 -23.92 1.63 -4.38
CA ALA A 53 -23.43 1.22 -3.06
C ALA A 53 -23.54 2.34 -2.01
N TYR A 54 -23.17 3.57 -2.37
CA TYR A 54 -23.27 4.73 -1.48
C TYR A 54 -24.72 5.09 -1.14
N ASN A 55 -25.61 5.09 -2.14
CA ASN A 55 -27.03 5.37 -1.93
C ASN A 55 -27.68 4.31 -1.03
N HIS A 56 -27.37 3.04 -1.27
CA HIS A 56 -27.83 1.95 -0.41
C HIS A 56 -27.33 2.12 1.03
N LEU A 57 -26.04 2.44 1.23
CA LEU A 57 -25.48 2.71 2.55
C LEU A 57 -26.21 3.86 3.25
N ARG A 58 -26.41 4.97 2.53
CA ARG A 58 -27.06 6.18 3.05
C ARG A 58 -28.49 5.93 3.50
N GLN A 59 -29.24 5.09 2.80
CA GLN A 59 -30.62 4.73 3.14
C GLN A 59 -30.72 3.79 4.36
N HIS A 60 -29.64 3.09 4.71
CA HIS A 60 -29.63 2.07 5.77
C HIS A 60 -28.68 2.41 6.92
N LEU A 61 -28.28 3.67 7.09
CA LEU A 61 -27.37 4.10 8.15
C LEU A 61 -27.93 3.80 9.55
N ASP A 62 -29.24 3.89 9.72
CA ASP A 62 -29.91 3.68 11.02
C ASP A 62 -29.89 2.20 11.47
N ALA A 63 -29.56 1.27 10.58
CA ALA A 63 -29.37 -0.13 10.92
C ALA A 63 -28.04 -0.41 11.65
N TYR A 64 -27.15 0.59 11.75
CA TYR A 64 -25.82 0.44 12.34
C TYR A 64 -25.67 1.22 13.65
N PRO A 65 -25.29 0.57 14.77
CA PRO A 65 -25.01 1.26 16.04
C PRO A 65 -23.92 2.32 15.94
N VAL A 66 -22.92 2.07 15.08
CA VAL A 66 -21.88 3.04 14.71
C VAL A 66 -22.01 3.28 13.22
N LYS A 67 -22.29 4.53 12.83
CA LYS A 67 -22.53 4.89 11.44
C LYS A 67 -21.27 4.60 10.59
N PRO A 68 -21.37 3.75 9.56
CA PRO A 68 -20.24 3.44 8.69
C PRO A 68 -19.84 4.66 7.86
N GLN A 69 -18.55 4.81 7.62
CA GLN A 69 -17.99 5.82 6.72
C GLN A 69 -17.74 5.20 5.35
N PHE A 70 -17.88 5.99 4.28
CA PHE A 70 -17.67 5.56 2.90
C PHE A 70 -16.42 6.23 2.34
N PHE A 71 -15.40 5.43 2.05
CA PHE A 71 -14.15 5.89 1.47
C PHE A 71 -13.98 5.32 0.06
N VAL A 72 -13.38 6.13 -0.80
CA VAL A 72 -13.12 5.82 -2.21
C VAL A 72 -11.65 6.08 -2.49
N ILE A 73 -10.95 5.09 -3.04
CA ILE A 73 -9.64 5.28 -3.66
C ILE A 73 -9.85 5.18 -5.16
N ASN A 74 -9.66 6.28 -5.88
CA ASN A 74 -9.87 6.37 -7.32
C ASN A 74 -8.54 6.63 -8.02
N PHE A 75 -8.11 5.64 -8.82
CA PHE A 75 -6.85 5.70 -9.57
C PHE A 75 -6.97 6.40 -10.93
N ASP A 76 -8.19 6.55 -11.46
CA ASP A 76 -8.46 7.23 -12.74
C ASP A 76 -8.65 8.73 -12.57
N ASP A 77 -9.46 9.14 -11.57
CA ASP A 77 -9.66 10.54 -11.19
C ASP A 77 -9.28 10.76 -9.71
N PRO A 78 -8.01 11.15 -9.45
CA PRO A 78 -7.54 11.44 -8.10
C PRO A 78 -8.35 12.54 -7.39
N ARG A 79 -9.07 13.42 -8.10
CA ARG A 79 -9.88 14.48 -7.46
C ARG A 79 -11.12 13.91 -6.77
N ARG A 80 -11.60 12.74 -7.20
CA ARG A 80 -12.71 11.99 -6.60
C ARG A 80 -12.25 10.90 -5.63
N SER A 81 -10.93 10.81 -5.40
CA SER A 81 -10.33 9.91 -4.43
C SER A 81 -10.17 10.59 -3.07
N HIS A 82 -10.43 9.83 -2.01
CA HIS A 82 -9.89 10.15 -0.69
C HIS A 82 -8.37 10.06 -0.77
N ARG A 83 -7.70 10.95 -0.04
CA ARG A 83 -6.24 10.94 0.08
C ARG A 83 -5.84 9.84 1.05
N CYS A 84 -4.86 9.04 0.66
CA CYS A 84 -4.23 8.07 1.53
C CYS A 84 -2.71 8.22 1.42
N ASN A 85 -2.02 8.06 2.55
CA ASN A 85 -0.59 7.94 2.59
C ASN A 85 -0.26 6.51 3.02
N PRO A 86 0.25 5.65 2.12
CA PRO A 86 0.52 4.25 2.45
C PRO A 86 1.66 4.08 3.45
N ILE A 87 2.49 5.11 3.63
CA ILE A 87 3.63 5.12 4.57
C ILE A 87 3.40 6.13 5.69
N HIS A 88 2.16 6.34 6.11
CA HIS A 88 1.86 7.27 7.21
C HIS A 88 2.60 6.84 8.50
N PRO A 89 3.19 7.78 9.26
CA PRO A 89 4.02 7.45 10.42
C PRO A 89 3.26 6.67 11.50
N ASP A 90 1.96 6.94 11.69
CA ASP A 90 1.10 6.20 12.64
C ASP A 90 0.95 4.71 12.32
N PHE A 91 1.31 4.27 11.11
CA PHE A 91 1.27 2.86 10.72
C PHE A 91 2.60 2.14 10.99
N MET A 92 3.62 2.84 11.48
CA MET A 92 4.97 2.30 11.68
C MET A 92 5.41 2.46 13.14
N THR A 93 5.63 1.32 13.77
CA THR A 93 6.10 1.20 15.15
C THR A 93 7.61 1.01 15.22
N ASP A 94 8.18 0.23 14.30
CA ASP A 94 9.62 -0.03 14.17
C ASP A 94 10.07 -0.02 12.70
N ILE A 95 11.38 -0.19 12.49
CA ILE A 95 11.98 -0.20 11.15
C ILE A 95 11.51 -1.37 10.28
N SER A 96 11.03 -2.47 10.87
CA SER A 96 10.50 -3.60 10.12
C SER A 96 9.19 -3.23 9.42
N ASP A 97 8.35 -2.38 10.01
CA ASP A 97 7.16 -1.84 9.34
C ASP A 97 7.53 -1.00 8.09
N ALA A 98 8.61 -0.21 8.17
CA ALA A 98 9.12 0.55 7.04
C ALA A 98 9.67 -0.38 5.94
N TYR A 99 10.31 -1.48 6.33
CA TYR A 99 10.78 -2.51 5.41
C TYR A 99 9.63 -3.20 4.68
N GLU A 100 8.59 -3.64 5.40
CA GLU A 100 7.40 -4.28 4.79
C GLU A 100 6.68 -3.36 3.80
N ALA A 101 6.59 -2.06 4.13
CA ALA A 101 6.07 -1.05 3.23
C ALA A 101 6.94 -0.91 1.97
N ALA A 102 8.26 -0.77 2.13
CA ALA A 102 9.21 -0.68 1.01
C ALA A 102 9.17 -1.92 0.12
N TYR A 103 9.18 -3.12 0.73
CA TYR A 103 9.11 -4.40 0.06
C TYR A 103 7.84 -4.52 -0.79
N THR A 104 6.69 -4.20 -0.20
CA THR A 104 5.40 -4.20 -0.90
C THR A 104 5.42 -3.24 -2.09
N ILE A 105 5.96 -2.03 -1.91
CA ILE A 105 6.06 -1.03 -2.99
C ILE A 105 6.95 -1.54 -4.12
N MET A 106 8.18 -1.98 -3.82
CA MET A 106 9.18 -2.36 -4.82
C MET A 106 8.73 -3.58 -5.63
N LEU A 107 8.15 -4.61 -4.99
CA LEU A 107 7.65 -5.78 -5.70
C LEU A 107 6.43 -5.50 -6.59
N ASN A 108 5.58 -4.55 -6.20
CA ASN A 108 4.45 -4.15 -7.05
C ASN A 108 4.89 -3.30 -8.24
N LEU A 109 6.00 -2.54 -8.11
CA LEU A 109 6.62 -1.82 -9.22
C LEU A 109 7.31 -2.78 -10.20
N ASN A 110 7.96 -3.83 -9.70
CA ASN A 110 8.59 -4.84 -10.55
C ASN A 110 8.25 -6.27 -10.12
N LYS A 111 7.18 -6.82 -10.71
CA LYS A 111 6.70 -8.18 -10.40
C LYS A 111 7.73 -9.29 -10.67
N SER A 112 8.74 -9.05 -11.51
CA SER A 112 9.79 -10.06 -11.77
C SER A 112 10.69 -10.29 -10.55
N TRP A 113 10.76 -9.32 -9.63
CA TRP A 113 11.57 -9.41 -8.42
C TRP A 113 10.98 -10.39 -7.39
N VAL A 114 9.69 -10.73 -7.51
CA VAL A 114 9.04 -11.73 -6.65
C VAL A 114 9.77 -13.07 -6.71
N GLN A 115 10.36 -13.41 -7.85
CA GLN A 115 11.10 -14.67 -8.06
C GLN A 115 12.59 -14.57 -7.74
N LYS A 116 13.08 -13.38 -7.36
CA LYS A 116 14.51 -13.08 -7.14
C LYS A 116 14.77 -12.57 -5.72
N GLN A 117 13.97 -13.02 -4.75
CA GLN A 117 14.15 -12.65 -3.35
C GLN A 117 15.50 -13.18 -2.83
N GLY A 118 16.22 -12.36 -2.06
CA GLY A 118 17.59 -12.65 -1.64
C GLY A 118 18.66 -12.31 -2.68
N ASP A 119 18.30 -11.87 -3.89
CA ASP A 119 19.25 -11.27 -4.83
C ASP A 119 19.64 -9.87 -4.36
N PHE A 120 20.93 -9.57 -4.27
CA PHE A 120 21.44 -8.28 -3.85
C PHE A 120 20.82 -7.11 -4.63
N PHE A 121 20.59 -7.27 -5.94
CA PHE A 121 19.98 -6.21 -6.77
C PHE A 121 18.51 -5.97 -6.48
N VAL A 122 17.84 -6.91 -5.82
CA VAL A 122 16.44 -6.79 -5.37
C VAL A 122 16.39 -6.24 -3.95
N GLU A 123 17.22 -6.79 -3.05
CA GLU A 123 17.24 -6.41 -1.63
C GLU A 123 17.77 -4.99 -1.42
N SER A 124 18.82 -4.60 -2.16
CA SER A 124 19.46 -3.28 -2.04
C SER A 124 18.50 -2.09 -2.14
N PRO A 125 17.69 -1.95 -3.21
CA PRO A 125 16.77 -0.83 -3.32
C PRO A 125 15.60 -0.90 -2.32
N ILE A 126 15.25 -2.09 -1.83
CA ILE A 126 14.25 -2.26 -0.76
C ILE A 126 14.80 -1.71 0.56
N ILE A 127 16.02 -2.10 0.93
CA ILE A 127 16.73 -1.63 2.13
C ILE A 127 16.89 -0.11 2.10
N LEU A 128 17.32 0.46 0.96
CA LEU A 128 17.47 1.90 0.80
C LEU A 128 16.14 2.64 0.98
N LEU A 129 15.06 2.16 0.32
CA LEU A 129 13.74 2.77 0.46
C LEU A 129 13.23 2.65 1.91
N ALA A 130 13.43 1.51 2.56
CA ALA A 130 13.06 1.29 3.96
C ALA A 130 13.77 2.29 4.91
N ALA A 131 15.08 2.48 4.73
CA ALA A 131 15.86 3.43 5.50
C ALA A 131 15.36 4.88 5.31
N ILE A 132 14.98 5.25 4.09
CA ILE A 132 14.44 6.58 3.78
C ILE A 132 13.04 6.77 4.39
N ILE A 133 12.17 5.77 4.30
CA ILE A 133 10.84 5.82 4.93
C ILE A 133 10.99 5.99 6.45
N TRP A 134 11.88 5.21 7.08
CA TRP A 134 12.14 5.31 8.51
C TRP A 134 12.73 6.66 8.91
N PHE A 135 13.71 7.16 8.14
CA PHE A 135 14.26 8.51 8.32
C PHE A 135 13.15 9.57 8.30
N LEU A 136 12.28 9.56 7.28
CA LEU A 136 11.20 10.53 7.18
C LEU A 136 10.17 10.40 8.32
N ARG A 137 9.99 9.19 8.88
CA ARG A 137 9.14 8.93 10.05
C ARG A 137 9.71 9.58 11.30
N ILE A 138 11.01 9.45 11.56
CA ILE A 138 11.64 10.00 12.78
C ILE A 138 11.95 11.49 12.65
N TYR A 139 12.22 11.97 11.44
CA TYR A 139 12.56 13.36 11.17
C TYR A 139 11.36 14.30 11.35
N GLU A 140 11.53 15.37 12.13
CA GLU A 140 10.48 16.35 12.47
C GLU A 140 9.13 15.72 12.87
N GLY A 141 9.18 14.60 13.62
CA GLY A 141 7.98 13.91 14.10
C GLY A 141 7.12 13.31 13.00
N GLY A 142 7.71 12.94 11.86
CA GLY A 142 7.00 12.26 10.77
C GLY A 142 6.26 13.20 9.82
N ARG A 143 6.42 14.53 9.97
CA ARG A 143 5.72 15.54 9.16
C ARG A 143 5.90 15.35 7.65
N TYR A 144 7.07 14.86 7.23
CA TYR A 144 7.41 14.64 5.83
C TYR A 144 7.35 13.17 5.41
N CYS A 145 6.90 12.27 6.29
CA CYS A 145 6.79 10.84 6.01
C CYS A 145 5.64 10.59 5.03
N THR A 146 5.92 10.80 3.74
CA THR A 146 4.97 10.70 2.64
C THR A 146 5.69 10.21 1.39
N PHE A 147 4.97 9.52 0.51
CA PHE A 147 5.57 8.94 -0.68
C PHE A 147 6.27 9.96 -1.60
N PRO A 148 5.72 11.16 -1.87
CA PRO A 148 6.41 12.17 -2.68
C PRO A 148 7.74 12.63 -2.09
N HIS A 149 7.82 12.83 -0.76
CA HIS A 149 9.07 13.20 -0.10
C HIS A 149 10.10 12.06 -0.16
N ALA A 150 9.66 10.80 -0.02
CA ALA A 150 10.55 9.65 -0.17
C ALA A 150 11.16 9.56 -1.57
N VAL A 151 10.35 9.79 -2.61
CA VAL A 151 10.80 9.83 -4.01
C VAL A 151 11.74 11.01 -4.26
N GLU A 152 11.43 12.20 -3.75
CA GLU A 152 12.30 13.37 -3.88
C GLU A 152 13.65 13.14 -3.20
N PHE A 153 13.65 12.54 -2.02
CA PHE A 153 14.86 12.20 -1.28
C PHE A 153 15.68 11.15 -2.03
N LEU A 154 15.04 10.08 -2.55
CA LEU A 154 15.68 9.05 -3.38
C LEU A 154 16.34 9.59 -4.66
N ASN A 155 15.81 10.68 -5.24
CA ASN A 155 16.36 11.29 -6.45
C ASN A 155 17.60 12.17 -6.19
N ARG A 156 18.04 12.31 -4.93
CA ARG A 156 19.26 13.05 -4.60
C ARG A 156 20.51 12.19 -4.82
N PRO A 157 21.68 12.80 -5.05
CA PRO A 157 22.93 12.06 -5.16
C PRO A 157 23.21 11.28 -3.86
N TYR A 158 23.67 10.04 -3.98
CA TYR A 158 24.04 9.20 -2.84
C TYR A 158 25.06 9.86 -1.89
N ALA A 159 25.99 10.64 -2.44
CA ALA A 159 26.94 11.45 -1.66
C ALA A 159 26.28 12.48 -0.73
N GLN A 160 25.02 12.85 -0.99
CA GLN A 160 24.23 13.73 -0.10
C GLN A 160 23.33 12.92 0.83
N ILE A 161 22.75 11.82 0.34
CA ILE A 161 21.81 10.99 1.09
C ILE A 161 22.50 10.20 2.20
N PHE A 162 23.59 9.50 1.90
CA PHE A 162 24.19 8.57 2.86
C PHE A 162 24.69 9.26 4.13
N PRO A 163 25.40 10.41 4.07
CA PRO A 163 25.79 11.10 5.30
C PRO A 163 24.60 11.47 6.19
N ILE A 164 23.44 11.77 5.61
CA ILE A 164 22.22 12.05 6.37
C ILE A 164 21.72 10.76 7.02
N LEU A 165 21.57 9.68 6.26
CA LEU A 165 21.04 8.42 6.79
C LEU A 165 21.98 7.79 7.84
N THR A 166 23.29 7.81 7.61
CA THR A 166 24.29 7.24 8.53
C THR A 166 24.53 8.12 9.76
N SER A 167 24.03 9.35 9.79
CA SER A 167 24.03 10.17 11.02
C SER A 167 23.05 9.68 12.09
N TYR A 168 22.22 8.69 11.77
CA TYR A 168 21.30 8.02 12.71
C TYR A 168 21.77 6.60 12.96
N ASP A 169 22.13 6.27 14.21
CA ASP A 169 22.71 4.97 14.57
C ASP A 169 21.85 3.76 14.16
N GLU A 170 20.53 3.87 14.29
CA GLU A 170 19.57 2.84 13.88
C GLU A 170 19.65 2.53 12.37
N LEU A 171 19.88 3.57 11.57
CA LEU A 171 19.96 3.46 10.11
C LEU A 171 21.36 3.07 9.65
N ALA A 172 22.41 3.53 10.34
CA ALA A 172 23.79 3.21 10.02
C ALA A 172 24.03 1.68 10.06
N ASN A 173 23.58 1.03 11.13
CA ASN A 173 23.68 -0.44 11.26
C ASN A 173 22.89 -1.17 10.17
N TYR A 174 21.75 -0.61 9.79
CA TYR A 174 20.87 -1.19 8.77
C TYR A 174 21.44 -1.04 7.35
N LEU A 175 22.15 0.06 7.08
CA LEU A 175 22.71 0.39 5.77
C LEU A 175 24.14 -0.12 5.56
N SER A 176 24.87 -0.51 6.62
CA SER A 176 26.26 -0.95 6.51
C SER A 176 26.49 -2.01 5.42
N PRO A 177 25.71 -3.11 5.35
CA PRO A 177 25.95 -4.13 4.32
C PRO A 177 25.76 -3.61 2.89
N PHE A 178 24.87 -2.65 2.71
CA PHE A 178 24.60 -2.02 1.42
C PHE A 178 25.72 -1.02 1.06
N MET A 179 26.19 -0.22 2.01
CA MET A 179 27.29 0.74 1.83
C MET A 179 28.59 0.01 1.45
N ASP A 180 28.93 -1.05 2.18
CA ASP A 180 30.13 -1.85 1.93
C ASP A 180 30.11 -2.45 0.51
N ALA A 181 28.95 -2.98 0.09
CA ALA A 181 28.77 -3.53 -1.25
C ALA A 181 28.78 -2.46 -2.35
N TRP A 182 28.26 -1.26 -2.07
CA TRP A 182 28.29 -0.13 -2.99
C TRP A 182 29.72 0.38 -3.19
N GLU A 183 30.50 0.54 -2.13
CA GLU A 183 31.91 0.93 -2.19
C GLU A 183 32.76 -0.12 -2.93
N GLY A 184 32.53 -1.41 -2.66
CA GLY A 184 33.19 -2.51 -3.37
C GLY A 184 32.90 -2.53 -4.87
N ASN A 185 31.63 -2.40 -5.27
CA ASN A 185 31.24 -2.34 -6.70
C ASN A 185 31.73 -1.05 -7.39
N ALA A 186 31.79 0.08 -6.67
CA ALA A 186 32.35 1.31 -7.20
C ALA A 186 33.86 1.17 -7.47
N GLN A 187 34.57 0.43 -6.61
CA GLN A 187 35.97 0.09 -6.85
C GLN A 187 36.15 -0.89 -8.03
N ASP A 188 35.29 -1.90 -8.16
CA ASP A 188 35.35 -2.83 -9.30
C ASP A 188 35.05 -2.13 -10.63
N GLN A 189 34.12 -1.18 -10.68
CA GLN A 189 33.85 -0.37 -11.88
C GLN A 189 35.02 0.56 -12.27
N LEU A 190 35.85 0.97 -11.32
CA LEU A 190 37.08 1.74 -11.58
C LEU A 190 38.22 0.85 -12.11
N GLN A 191 38.20 -0.45 -11.79
CA GLN A 191 39.19 -1.43 -12.28
C GLN A 191 38.91 -1.91 -13.71
N VAL A 192 37.68 -1.75 -14.22
CA VAL A 192 37.34 -2.04 -15.63
C VAL A 192 37.60 -0.83 -16.53
N ARG A 193 38.86 -0.39 -16.60
CA ARG A 193 39.38 0.42 -17.72
C ARG A 193 40.82 0.03 -18.05
N PRO A 194 41.04 -0.91 -18.98
CA PRO A 194 42.20 -0.83 -19.86
C PRO A 194 42.06 0.32 -20.87
#